data_AF-A0A0F9WJW8-F1
#
_entry.id   AF-A0A0F9WJW8-F1
#
_cell.length_a   1.000
_cell.length_b   1.000
_cell.length_c   1.000
_cell.angle_alpha   90.00
_cell.angle_beta   90.00
_cell.angle_gamma   90.00
#
_symmetry.space_group_name_H-M   'P 1'
#
loop_
_entity.id
_entity.type
_entity.pdbx_description
1 polymer ?
#
loop_
_entity_poly.entity_id
_entity_poly.type
_entity_poly.pdbx_seq_one_letter_code
_entity_poly.pdbx_strand_id
1 'polypeptide(L)'
;MSDQGERNTKQAIFRGFMLKCPNCGVGRTLHKYLKVKDACSHCGIDLQHASVDDGPAYFTLMAVVAIVFPLFAVIYSNYDPNPLFVAISLMVAATGLALWLLPRVKDMFIGMQWAARLHGL
;
A
#
# COMPACT_ATOMS: atom_id res chain seq x y z
N MET A 1 -13.54 -2.05 -28.89
CA MET A 1 -12.10 -1.71 -28.99
C MET A 1 -11.53 -1.58 -27.59
N SER A 2 -10.89 -2.64 -27.08
CA SER A 2 -10.03 -2.55 -25.89
C SER A 2 -8.71 -1.93 -26.33
N ASP A 3 -8.49 -0.69 -25.94
CA ASP A 3 -7.33 0.14 -26.24
C ASP A 3 -6.03 -0.66 -25.97
N GLN A 4 -5.27 -0.97 -27.02
CA GLN A 4 -3.95 -1.61 -26.94
C GLN A 4 -2.85 -0.61 -26.55
N GLY A 5 -3.21 0.46 -25.83
CA GLY A 5 -2.27 1.40 -25.23
C GLY A 5 -1.56 0.77 -24.03
N GLU A 6 -0.29 1.14 -23.85
CA GLU A 6 0.51 0.87 -22.66
C GLU A 6 -0.35 1.07 -21.39
N ARG A 7 -0.55 0.01 -20.58
CA ARG A 7 -1.39 0.09 -19.37
C ARG A 7 -0.82 1.21 -18.51
N ASN A 8 -1.61 2.25 -18.21
CA ASN A 8 -1.11 3.41 -17.48
C ASN A 8 -0.71 3.03 -16.04
N THR A 9 0.58 2.75 -15.84
CA THR A 9 1.14 2.30 -14.57
C THR A 9 0.86 3.27 -13.44
N LYS A 10 0.92 4.58 -13.71
CA LYS A 10 0.64 5.62 -12.70
C LYS A 10 -0.81 5.54 -12.22
N GLN A 11 -1.76 5.33 -13.14
CA GLN A 11 -3.16 5.20 -12.79
C GLN A 11 -3.43 3.90 -12.03
N ALA A 12 -2.79 2.79 -12.40
CA ALA A 12 -2.91 1.52 -11.71
C ALA A 12 -2.36 1.57 -10.28
N ILE A 13 -1.17 2.18 -10.09
CA ILE A 13 -0.56 2.49 -8.79
C ILE A 13 -1.53 3.32 -7.94
N PHE A 14 -2.08 4.40 -8.51
CA PHE A 14 -2.98 5.28 -7.77
C PHE A 14 -4.27 4.57 -7.34
N ARG A 15 -4.84 3.75 -8.23
CA ARG A 15 -6.01 2.91 -7.92
C ARG A 15 -5.70 1.90 -6.82
N GLY A 16 -4.53 1.25 -6.89
CA GLY A 16 -4.04 0.35 -5.83
C GLY A 16 -3.88 1.06 -4.48
N PHE A 17 -3.29 2.26 -4.47
CA PHE A 17 -3.20 3.07 -3.24
C PHE A 17 -4.57 3.40 -2.64
N MET A 18 -5.60 3.52 -3.49
CA MET A 18 -6.99 3.76 -3.09
C MET A 18 -7.77 2.46 -2.79
N LEU A 19 -7.11 1.29 -2.75
CA LEU A 19 -7.72 -0.02 -2.54
C LEU A 19 -8.77 -0.42 -3.61
N LYS A 20 -8.51 0.00 -4.86
CA LYS A 20 -9.41 -0.14 -6.01
C LYS A 20 -8.76 -0.96 -7.11
N CYS A 21 -9.60 -1.64 -7.87
CA CYS A 21 -9.21 -2.45 -9.02
C CYS A 21 -8.39 -1.62 -10.01
N PRO A 22 -7.20 -2.10 -10.41
CA PRO A 22 -6.32 -1.34 -11.30
C PRO A 22 -6.93 -1.17 -12.70
N ASN A 23 -7.78 -2.11 -13.14
CA ASN A 23 -8.47 -2.05 -14.44
C ASN A 23 -9.71 -1.13 -14.42
N CYS A 24 -10.69 -1.38 -13.54
CA CYS A 24 -11.96 -0.63 -13.55
C CYS A 24 -12.01 0.57 -12.60
N GLY A 25 -11.19 0.60 -11.54
CA GLY A 25 -11.21 1.67 -10.53
C GLY A 25 -12.45 1.70 -9.61
N VAL A 26 -13.37 0.74 -9.73
CA VAL A 26 -14.63 0.69 -8.96
C VAL A 26 -14.59 -0.40 -7.90
N GLY A 27 -14.29 -1.64 -8.29
CA GLY A 27 -14.26 -2.78 -7.37
C GLY A 27 -13.06 -2.73 -6.43
N ARG A 28 -13.16 -3.38 -5.27
CA ARG A 28 -12.02 -3.60 -4.36
C ARG A 28 -11.24 -4.84 -4.77
N THR A 29 -9.93 -4.75 -4.68
CA THR A 29 -8.92 -5.81 -4.89
C THR A 29 -8.75 -6.70 -3.68
N LEU A 30 -8.74 -6.12 -2.47
CA LEU A 30 -8.64 -6.84 -1.21
C LEU A 30 -10.05 -7.16 -0.66
N HIS A 31 -10.26 -8.37 -0.12
CA HIS A 31 -11.51 -8.75 0.57
C HIS A 31 -11.39 -8.76 2.09
N LYS A 32 -10.16 -8.86 2.62
CA LYS A 32 -9.82 -8.67 4.03
C LYS A 32 -8.60 -7.75 4.10
N TYR A 33 -8.05 -7.56 5.29
CA TYR A 33 -6.93 -6.66 5.55
C TYR A 33 -5.77 -6.79 4.54
N LEU A 34 -5.23 -8.01 4.32
CA LEU A 34 -4.15 -8.26 3.34
C LEU A 34 -4.46 -9.37 2.35
N LYS A 35 -5.72 -9.84 2.32
CA LYS A 35 -6.11 -10.95 1.44
C LYS A 35 -6.70 -10.42 0.15
N VAL A 36 -6.05 -10.79 -0.96
CA VAL A 36 -6.47 -10.46 -2.32
C VAL A 36 -7.71 -11.27 -2.69
N LYS A 37 -8.62 -10.70 -3.49
CA LYS A 37 -9.74 -11.42 -4.10
C LYS A 37 -9.26 -12.27 -5.25
N ASP A 38 -9.98 -13.35 -5.53
CA ASP A 38 -9.75 -14.14 -6.73
C ASP A 38 -10.07 -13.35 -8.01
N ALA A 39 -11.20 -12.65 -8.02
CA ALA A 39 -11.59 -11.82 -9.15
C ALA A 39 -12.25 -10.51 -8.72
N CYS A 40 -12.18 -9.49 -9.57
CA CYS A 40 -12.91 -8.25 -9.36
C CYS A 40 -14.42 -8.46 -9.60
N SER A 41 -15.25 -8.05 -8.64
CA SER A 41 -16.71 -8.18 -8.73
C SER A 41 -17.38 -7.30 -9.78
N HIS A 42 -16.67 -6.33 -10.38
CA HIS A 42 -17.24 -5.41 -11.38
C HIS A 42 -16.75 -5.70 -12.80
N CYS A 43 -15.46 -5.94 -12.99
CA CYS A 43 -14.89 -6.18 -14.32
C CYS A 43 -14.44 -7.63 -14.56
N GLY A 44 -14.53 -8.51 -13.56
CA GLY A 44 -14.18 -9.92 -13.69
C GLY A 44 -12.70 -10.19 -13.89
N ILE A 45 -11.81 -9.21 -13.69
CA ILE A 45 -10.37 -9.45 -13.82
C ILE A 45 -9.91 -10.46 -12.79
N ASP A 46 -9.16 -11.47 -13.24
CA ASP A 46 -8.48 -12.44 -12.39
C ASP A 46 -7.36 -11.74 -11.60
N LEU A 47 -7.30 -11.99 -10.29
CA LEU A 47 -6.32 -11.46 -9.35
C LEU A 47 -5.69 -12.59 -8.50
N GLN A 48 -6.02 -13.85 -8.80
CA GLN A 48 -5.54 -15.04 -8.04
C GLN A 48 -4.02 -15.16 -8.01
N HIS A 49 -3.38 -14.76 -9.11
CA HIS A 49 -1.94 -14.88 -9.31
C HIS A 49 -1.12 -13.71 -8.76
N ALA A 50 -1.78 -12.69 -8.20
CA ALA A 50 -1.11 -11.53 -7.63
C ALA A 50 -0.54 -11.82 -6.23
N SER A 51 0.60 -12.51 -6.17
CA SER A 51 1.36 -12.71 -4.93
C SER A 51 2.44 -11.62 -4.80
N VAL A 52 2.23 -10.73 -3.83
CA VAL A 52 3.22 -9.70 -3.45
C VAL A 52 3.29 -9.66 -1.94
N ASP A 53 4.17 -10.45 -1.37
CA ASP A 53 4.24 -10.60 0.08
C ASP A 53 5.53 -9.99 0.67
N ASP A 54 6.69 -10.11 0.01
CA ASP A 54 7.96 -9.59 0.55
C ASP A 54 8.17 -8.08 0.34
N GLY A 55 7.91 -7.58 -0.88
CA GLY A 55 8.12 -6.18 -1.25
C GLY A 55 7.30 -5.17 -0.43
N PRO A 56 5.98 -5.39 -0.24
CA PRO A 56 5.13 -4.42 0.46
C PRO A 56 5.50 -4.20 1.93
N ALA A 57 5.94 -5.26 2.62
CA ALA A 57 6.32 -5.16 4.03
C ALA A 57 7.58 -4.30 4.21
N TYR A 58 8.62 -4.55 3.39
CA TYR A 58 9.86 -3.78 3.45
C TYR A 58 9.64 -2.30 3.08
N PHE A 59 8.87 -2.04 2.02
CA PHE A 59 8.55 -0.67 1.63
C PHE A 59 7.73 0.06 2.70
N THR A 60 6.78 -0.64 3.34
CA THR A 60 6.00 -0.07 4.46
C THR A 60 6.90 0.28 5.63
N LEU A 61 7.82 -0.60 6.01
CA LEU A 61 8.78 -0.34 7.08
C LEU A 61 9.65 0.89 6.77
N MET A 62 10.20 0.96 5.56
CA MET A 62 11.04 2.09 5.13
C MET A 62 10.27 3.41 5.20
N ALA A 63 9.03 3.43 4.71
CA ALA A 63 8.18 4.62 4.78
C ALA A 63 7.83 5.02 6.21
N VAL A 64 7.50 4.06 7.09
CA VAL A 64 7.21 4.33 8.50
C VAL A 64 8.42 4.94 9.19
N VAL A 65 9.61 4.35 9.04
CA VAL A 65 10.85 4.88 9.63
C VAL A 65 11.16 6.28 9.10
N ALA A 66 11.03 6.48 7.79
CA ALA A 66 11.29 7.77 7.15
C ALA A 66 10.33 8.89 7.62
N ILE A 67 9.15 8.55 8.13
CA ILE A 67 8.19 9.54 8.66
C ILE A 67 8.38 9.73 10.17
N VAL A 68 8.49 8.63 10.92
CA VAL A 68 8.52 8.64 12.39
C VAL A 68 9.84 9.21 12.92
N PHE A 69 10.98 8.91 12.29
CA PHE A 69 12.29 9.34 12.78
C PHE A 69 12.53 10.85 12.66
N PRO A 70 12.21 11.52 11.53
CA PRO A 70 12.31 12.99 11.47
C PRO A 70 11.34 13.69 12.41
N LEU A 71 10.12 13.14 12.56
CA LEU A 71 9.13 13.68 13.49
C LEU A 71 9.65 13.62 14.93
N PHE A 72 10.24 12.48 15.31
CA PHE A 72 10.93 12.35 16.60
C PHE A 72 12.03 13.38 16.77
N ALA A 73 12.92 13.54 15.78
CA ALA A 73 14.03 14.49 15.85
C ALA A 73 13.55 15.93 16.07
N VAL A 74 12.51 16.35 15.34
CA VAL A 74 11.92 17.69 15.49
C VAL A 74 11.29 17.87 16.87
N ILE A 75 10.49 16.90 17.33
CA ILE A 75 9.82 16.98 18.64
C ILE A 75 10.85 17.04 19.77
N TYR A 76 11.85 16.17 19.72
CA TYR A 76 12.86 16.09 20.77
C TYR A 76 13.74 17.34 20.81
N SER A 77 14.13 17.86 19.63
CA SER A 77 14.99 19.05 19.54
C SER A 77 14.33 20.36 19.96
N ASN A 78 12.99 20.47 19.93
CA ASN A 78 12.29 21.73 20.18
C ASN A 78 11.58 21.79 21.54
N TYR A 79 11.22 20.65 22.12
CA TYR A 79 10.29 20.62 23.26
C TYR A 79 10.83 19.91 24.51
N ASP A 80 12.02 19.28 24.44
CA ASP A 80 12.60 18.44 25.50
C ASP A 80 11.55 17.64 26.30
N PRO A 81 10.65 16.92 25.60
CA PRO A 81 9.54 16.23 26.25
C PRO A 81 10.00 15.03 27.08
N ASN A 82 9.15 14.58 28.00
CA ASN A 82 9.43 13.38 28.79
C ASN A 82 9.70 12.17 27.85
N PRO A 83 10.84 11.48 27.98
CA PRO A 83 11.25 10.43 27.06
C PRO A 83 10.29 9.25 27.02
N LEU A 84 9.61 8.95 28.14
CA LEU A 84 8.64 7.87 28.21
C LEU A 84 7.39 8.18 27.37
N PHE A 85 6.91 9.43 27.44
CA PHE A 85 5.75 9.88 26.67
C PHE A 85 6.04 9.83 25.17
N VAL A 86 7.23 10.30 24.77
CA VAL A 86 7.67 10.24 23.37
C VAL A 86 7.77 8.79 22.90
N ALA A 87 8.43 7.91 23.65
CA ALA A 87 8.58 6.50 23.27
C ALA A 87 7.22 5.81 23.05
N ILE A 88 6.27 5.99 23.97
CA ILE A 88 4.92 5.42 23.86
C ILE A 88 4.19 6.01 22.65
N SER A 89 4.21 7.34 22.49
CA SER A 89 3.53 8.00 21.38
C SER A 89 4.07 7.55 20.01
N LEU A 90 5.39 7.38 19.88
CA LEU A 90 6.02 6.90 18.65
C LEU A 90 5.71 5.43 18.39
N MET A 91 5.70 4.57 19.40
CA MET A 91 5.32 3.17 19.24
C MET A 91 3.88 3.05 18.72
N VAL A 92 2.95 3.81 19.32
CA VAL A 92 1.54 3.82 18.89
C VAL A 92 1.41 4.40 17.48
N ALA A 93 2.08 5.53 17.20
CA ALA A 93 2.03 6.18 15.89
C ALA A 93 2.65 5.29 14.79
N ALA A 94 3.81 4.70 15.03
CA ALA A 94 4.49 3.80 14.09
C ALA A 94 3.65 2.56 13.80
N THR A 95 3.06 1.94 14.84
CA THR A 95 2.19 0.77 14.69
C THR A 95 0.92 1.13 13.91
N GLY A 96 0.25 2.23 14.27
CA GLY A 96 -0.94 2.69 13.57
C GLY A 96 -0.66 3.03 12.11
N LEU A 97 0.45 3.72 11.84
CA LEU A 97 0.88 4.06 10.48
C LEU A 97 1.23 2.82 9.66
N ALA A 98 1.95 1.86 10.24
CA ALA A 98 2.26 0.59 9.58
C ALA A 98 0.97 -0.17 9.22
N LEU A 99 0.04 -0.30 10.17
CA LEU A 99 -1.23 -0.98 9.94
C LEU A 99 -2.09 -0.29 8.87
N TRP A 100 -2.02 1.02 8.80
CA TRP A 100 -2.73 1.77 7.76
C TRP A 100 -2.07 1.66 6.38
N LEU A 101 -0.73 1.64 6.35
CA LEU A 101 0.06 1.69 5.12
C LEU A 101 0.20 0.31 4.46
N LEU A 102 0.26 -0.78 5.23
CA LEU A 102 0.38 -2.15 4.74
C LEU A 102 -0.63 -2.54 3.64
N PRO A 103 -1.96 -2.40 3.82
CA PRO A 103 -2.93 -2.70 2.76
C PRO A 103 -2.77 -1.75 1.57
N ARG A 104 -2.42 -0.48 1.87
CA ARG A 104 -1.99 0.60 0.97
C ARG A 104 -1.01 0.12 -0.09
N VAL A 105 0.14 -0.28 0.43
CA VAL A 105 1.31 -0.64 -0.33
C VAL A 105 1.11 -1.99 -1.00
N LYS A 106 0.46 -2.96 -0.35
CA LYS A 106 0.17 -4.25 -0.99
C LYS A 106 -0.63 -4.07 -2.27
N ASP A 107 -1.71 -3.30 -2.23
CA ASP A 107 -2.54 -3.08 -3.40
C ASP A 107 -1.91 -2.15 -4.44
N MET A 108 -1.11 -1.20 -3.95
CA MET A 108 0.07 -0.63 -4.60
C MET A 108 0.72 -1.54 -5.65
N PHE A 109 1.39 -2.56 -5.13
CA PHE A 109 2.22 -3.47 -5.91
C PHE A 109 1.37 -4.36 -6.82
N ILE A 110 0.16 -4.75 -6.42
CA ILE A 110 -0.77 -5.49 -7.29
C ILE A 110 -1.11 -4.68 -8.53
N GLY A 111 -1.41 -3.38 -8.37
CA GLY A 111 -1.64 -2.47 -9.49
C GLY A 111 -0.43 -2.33 -10.41
N MET A 112 0.79 -2.29 -9.84
CA MET A 112 2.04 -2.26 -10.61
C MET A 112 2.25 -3.54 -11.41
N GLN A 113 2.08 -4.71 -10.78
CA GLN A 113 2.22 -6.01 -11.46
C GLN A 113 1.21 -6.15 -12.60
N TRP A 114 -0.04 -5.72 -12.36
CA TRP A 114 -1.06 -5.66 -13.41
C TRP A 114 -0.63 -4.75 -14.57
N ALA A 115 -0.14 -3.53 -14.31
CA ALA A 115 0.30 -2.65 -15.37
C ALA A 115 1.50 -3.21 -16.16
N ALA A 116 2.44 -3.85 -15.45
CA ALA A 116 3.63 -4.47 -16.03
C ALA A 116 3.38 -5.83 -16.71
N ARG A 117 2.14 -6.37 -16.68
CA ARG A 117 1.78 -7.71 -17.20
C ARG A 117 2.64 -8.83 -16.60
N LEU A 118 3.11 -8.63 -15.37
CA LEU A 118 3.86 -9.64 -14.63
C LEU A 118 2.86 -10.65 -14.07
N HIS A 119 3.21 -11.94 -14.09
CA HIS A 119 2.39 -13.04 -13.57
C HIS A 119 1.06 -13.31 -14.31
N GLY A 120 0.99 -13.08 -15.62
CA GLY A 120 -0.12 -13.55 -16.47
C GLY A 120 -1.42 -12.75 -16.37
N LEU A 121 -1.36 -11.54 -15.80
CA LEU A 121 -2.48 -10.58 -15.62
C LEU A 121 -2.62 -9.59 -16.80
#